data_AF-A0A9X2V803-F1
#
_entry.id   AF-A0A9X2V803-F1
#
_cell.length_a   1.000
_cell.length_b   1.000
_cell.length_c   1.000
_cell.angle_alpha   90.00
_cell.angle_beta   90.00
_cell.angle_gamma   90.00
#
_symmetry.space_group_name_H-M   'P 1'
#
loop_
_entity.id
_entity.type
_entity.pdbx_description
1 polymer ?
#
loop_
_entity_poly.entity_id
_entity_poly.type
_entity_poly.pdbx_seq_one_letter_code
_entity_poly.pdbx_strand_id
1 'polypeptide(L)' 'MLRYMGAVRRELADGAEREGEGASIEGLIIAHEATDRLRYAAGEVPSVDLQVYDVDFRLHPEPSGS' A
#
# COMPACT_ATOMS: atom_id res chain seq x y z
N MET A 1 7.56 -7.72 -4.57
CA MET A 1 6.97 -6.50 -3.97
C MET A 1 8.04 -5.51 -3.50
N LEU A 2 8.92 -5.82 -2.55
CA LEU A 2 10.00 -4.91 -2.09
C LEU A 2 10.93 -4.39 -3.22
N ARG A 3 11.26 -5.23 -4.21
CA ARG A 3 12.01 -4.80 -5.41
C ARG A 3 11.28 -3.77 -6.26
N TYR A 4 9.95 -3.87 -6.34
CA TYR A 4 9.10 -2.92 -7.06
C TYR A 4 9.03 -1.59 -6.30
N MET A 5 8.83 -1.62 -4.98
CA MET A 5 8.87 -0.41 -4.15
C MET A 5 10.23 0.28 -4.16
N GLY A 6 11.33 -0.48 -4.14
CA GLY A 6 12.68 0.09 -4.27
C GLY A 6 12.94 0.69 -5.66
N ALA A 7 12.29 0.19 -6.72
CA ALA A 7 12.37 0.78 -8.06
C ALA A 7 11.52 2.06 -8.14
N VAL A 8 10.28 2.02 -7.65
CA VAL A 8 9.37 3.16 -7.56
C VAL A 8 9.96 4.29 -6.71
N ARG A 9 10.57 3.98 -5.56
CA ARG A 9 11.24 5.00 -4.74
C ARG A 9 12.42 5.63 -5.47
N ARG A 10 13.24 4.86 -6.20
CA ARG A 10 14.34 5.43 -6.99
C ARG A 10 13.81 6.32 -8.10
N GLU A 11 12.83 5.86 -8.87
CA GLU A 11 12.25 6.65 -9.97
C GLU A 11 11.54 7.92 -9.48
N LEU A 12 10.84 7.85 -8.35
CA LEU A 12 10.13 9.01 -7.79
C LEU A 12 11.07 9.95 -7.01
N ALA A 13 12.07 9.44 -6.29
CA ALA A 13 13.06 10.28 -5.59
C ALA A 13 13.97 11.00 -6.60
N ASP A 14 14.42 10.32 -7.66
CA ASP A 14 15.18 10.94 -8.75
C ASP A 14 14.34 11.98 -9.51
N GLY A 15 13.00 11.84 -9.51
CA GLY A 15 12.07 12.83 -10.06
C GLY A 15 11.87 14.04 -9.13
N ALA A 16 11.67 13.80 -7.84
CA ALA A 16 11.47 14.83 -6.83
C ALA A 16 12.72 15.70 -6.61
N GLU A 17 13.92 15.10 -6.59
CA GLU A 17 15.18 15.84 -6.48
C GLU A 17 15.43 16.78 -7.68
N ARG A 18 14.88 16.46 -8.86
CA ARG A 18 15.00 17.28 -10.08
C ARG A 18 14.12 18.52 -10.08
N GLU A 19 13.03 18.54 -9.31
CA GLU A 19 12.09 19.66 -9.26
C GLU A 19 12.46 20.72 -8.21
N GLY A 20 13.54 20.50 -7.44
CA GLY A 20 14.12 21.53 -6.57
C GLY A 20 13.30 21.87 -5.31
N GLU A 21 12.23 21.12 -5.05
CA GLU A 21 11.43 21.22 -3.83
C GLU A 21 11.66 19.98 -2.97
N GLY A 22 11.77 20.17 -1.65
CA GLY A 22 11.94 19.10 -0.67
C GLY A 22 10.69 18.22 -0.52
N ALA A 23 10.22 17.62 -1.61
CA ALA A 23 9.06 16.77 -1.65
C ALA A 23 9.40 15.44 -0.96
N SER A 24 8.86 15.26 0.24
CA SER A 24 8.91 13.98 0.94
C SER A 24 7.96 12.99 0.26
N ILE A 25 8.49 11.83 -0.12
CA ILE A 25 7.71 10.75 -0.72
C ILE A 25 7.25 9.80 0.38
N GLU A 26 5.94 9.70 0.57
CA GLU A 26 5.30 8.69 1.41
C GLU A 26 4.79 7.53 0.53
N GLY A 27 5.03 6.30 0.96
CA GLY A 27 4.55 5.09 0.31
C GLY A 27 3.39 4.48 1.08
N LEU A 28 2.44 3.89 0.36
CA LEU A 28 1.32 3.15 0.96
C LEU A 28 1.21 1.77 0.29
N ILE A 29 1.20 0.72 1.11
CA ILE A 29 0.94 -0.66 0.68
C ILE A 29 -0.47 -1.01 1.11
N ILE A 30 -1.31 -1.42 0.16
CA ILE A 30 -2.66 -1.94 0.42
C ILE A 30 -2.65 -3.43 0.05
N ALA A 31 -3.01 -4.30 0.98
CA ALA A 31 -3.03 -5.75 0.75
C ALA A 31 -4.21 -6.42 1.46
N HIS A 32 -4.67 -7.56 0.94
CA HIS A 32 -5.66 -8.41 1.63
C HIS A 32 -5.05 -9.13 2.84
N GLU A 33 -3.77 -9.49 2.75
CA GLU A 33 -3.03 -10.15 3.83
C GLU A 33 -1.61 -9.60 3.90
N ALA A 34 -1.04 -9.59 5.12
CA ALA A 34 0.34 -9.20 5.35
C ALA A 34 1.10 -10.25 6.13
N THR A 35 2.06 -10.90 5.46
CA THR A 35 2.99 -11.83 6.08
C THR A 35 3.89 -11.13 7.09
N ASP A 36 4.41 -11.85 8.09
CA ASP A 36 5.34 -11.29 9.09
C ASP A 36 6.57 -10.66 8.44
N ARG A 37 7.06 -11.25 7.35
CA ARG A 37 8.18 -10.71 6.57
C ARG A 37 7.83 -9.36 5.92
N LEU A 38 6.60 -9.18 5.45
CA LEU A 38 6.15 -7.90 4.88
C LEU A 38 5.97 -6.84 5.99
N ARG A 39 5.37 -7.23 7.12
CA ARG A 39 5.18 -6.34 8.28
C ARG A 39 6.53 -5.86 8.82
N TYR A 40 7.48 -6.77 8.99
CA TYR A 40 8.84 -6.44 9.39
C TYR A 40 9.49 -5.48 8.37
N ALA A 41 9.46 -5.82 7.08
CA ALA A 41 10.10 -4.98 6.07
C ALA A 41 9.47 -3.59 5.91
N ALA A 42 8.16 -3.45 6.12
CA ALA A 42 7.48 -2.15 6.11
C ALA A 42 7.86 -1.32 7.35
N GLY A 43 7.93 -1.95 8.53
CA GLY A 43 8.32 -1.27 9.77
C GLY A 43 9.74 -0.68 9.75
N GLU A 44 10.64 -1.25 8.95
CA GLU A 44 12.01 -0.75 8.76
C GLU A 44 12.09 0.46 7.80
N VAL A 45 11.00 0.86 7.15
CA VAL A 45 10.95 1.99 6.21
C VAL A 45 9.94 3.03 6.72
N PRO A 46 10.39 4.04 7.50
CA PRO A 46 9.49 4.98 8.18
C PRO A 46 8.57 5.81 7.27
N SER A 47 8.90 5.91 5.98
CA SER A 47 8.12 6.63 4.99
C SER A 47 7.11 5.72 4.26
N VAL A 48 6.87 4.49 4.74
CA VAL A 48 5.97 3.53 4.10
C VAL A 48 4.98 2.97 5.11
N ASP A 49 3.70 3.22 4.85
CA ASP A 49 2.60 2.63 5.61
C ASP A 49 2.10 1.34 4.95
N LEU A 50 1.58 0.43 5.78
CA LEU A 50 0.93 -0.81 5.37
C LEU A 50 -0.49 -0.85 5.93
N GLN A 51 -1.47 -0.93 5.03
CA GLN A 51 -2.87 -1.11 5.35
C GLN A 51 -3.36 -2.46 4.82
N VAL A 52 -4.07 -3.19 5.67
CA VAL A 52 -4.70 -4.46 5.30
C VAL A 52 -6.20 -4.22 5.18
N TYR A 53 -6.81 -4.67 4.08
CA TYR A 53 -8.25 -4.53 3.86
C TYR A 53 -8.96 -5.87 3.98
N ASP A 54 -10.17 -5.81 4.53
CA ASP A 54 -11.12 -6.93 4.57
C ASP A 54 -12.29 -6.67 3.62
N VAL A 55 -12.88 -7.74 3.09
CA VAL A 55 -14.06 -7.67 2.21
C VAL A 55 -15.21 -8.45 2.82
N ASP A 56 -16.30 -7.76 3.13
CA ASP A 56 -17.52 -8.35 3.66
C ASP A 56 -18.63 -8.39 2.60
N PHE A 57 -19.31 -9.54 2.48
CA PHE A 57 -20.49 -9.70 1.63
C PHE A 57 -21.72 -10.05 2.47
N ARG A 58 -22.84 -9.39 2.18
CA ARG A 58 -24.15 -9.67 2.80
C ARG A 58 -25.17 -9.96 1.71
N LEU A 59 -25.88 -11.06 1.85
CA LEU A 59 -26.98 -11.43 0.97
C LEU A 59 -28.29 -10.91 1.56
N HIS A 60 -29.08 -10.27 0.72
CA HIS A 60 -30.47 -9.94 1.04
C HIS A 60 -31.35 -11.13 0.64
N PRO A 61 -32.38 -11.47 1.43
CA PRO A 61 -33.35 -12.46 0.99
C PRO A 61 -33.99 -11.98 -0.32
N GLU A 62 -34.12 -12.90 -1.27
CA GLU A 62 -34.91 -12.64 -2.46
C GLU A 62 -36.35 -12.33 -1.98
N PRO A 63 -36.99 -11.25 -2.44
CA PRO A 63 -38.40 -11.05 -2.18
C PRO A 63 -39.15 -12.21 -2.83
N SER A 64 -39.57 -13.18 -2.01
CA SER A 64 -40.43 -14.27 -2.43
C SER A 64 -41.77 -13.68 -2.85
N GLY A 65 -41.88 -13.38 -4.14
CA GLY A 65 -43.13 -12.97 -4.79
C GLY A 65 -44.15 -14.09 -4.62
N SER A 66 -45.18 -13.79 -3.84
CA SER A 66 -46.44 -14.52 -3.72
C SER A 66 -47.25 -14.49 -5.02
#